data_AF-U1ZSN2-F1
#
_entry.id   AF-U1ZSN2-F1
#
_cell.length_a   1.000
_cell.length_b   1.000
_cell.length_c   1.000
_cell.angle_alpha   90.00
_cell.angle_beta   90.00
_cell.angle_gamma   90.00
#
_symmetry.space_group_name_H-M   'P 1'
#
loop_
_entity.id
_entity.type
_entity.pdbx_description
1 polymer ?
#
loop_
_entity_poly.entity_id
_entity_poly.type
_entity_poly.pdbx_seq_one_letter_code
_entity_poly.pdbx_strand_id
1 'polypeptide(L)'
;MKQSLFESRHQADWDAFAAQLDALERGKAEAQAGSRFAADYRRLCQHLALAEARGYSSHLIEQLQQLAMRGHQQFYRHRSHLGAQLVRFLFGGFPRLVRNEWRSVCVASLLFFGSLALMGGLTYLYPELIYSLVSPEQVGEMEKMYDPDARRLGRFGERDAGDDWVMFGFYIMNNIGIAFQTFASGLLLGLGSLFFLLFNGLMIGAVAGHLTRIGYSETFWSFVVGHGAFELTAIALAGAAGFKLGWALLA
;
A
#
# COMPACT_ATOMS: atom_id res chain seq x y z
N MET A 1 -15.60 -38.31 44.41
CA MET A 1 -15.55 -37.00 45.08
C MET A 1 -16.92 -36.34 44.95
N LYS A 2 -17.50 -35.83 46.04
CA LYS A 2 -18.76 -35.06 45.98
C LYS A 2 -18.52 -33.73 45.26
N GLN A 3 -19.53 -33.22 44.55
CA GLN A 3 -19.42 -31.99 43.74
C GLN A 3 -18.93 -30.79 44.58
N SER A 4 -19.44 -30.59 45.79
CA SER A 4 -19.03 -29.48 46.66
C SER A 4 -17.55 -29.47 47.02
N LEU A 5 -16.91 -30.65 47.11
CA LEU A 5 -15.47 -30.78 47.35
C LEU A 5 -14.65 -30.57 46.06
N PHE A 6 -15.23 -30.88 44.89
CA PHE A 6 -14.62 -30.58 43.61
C PHE A 6 -14.59 -29.07 43.36
N GLU A 7 -15.72 -28.39 43.59
CA GLU A 7 -15.84 -26.93 43.48
C GLU A 7 -14.88 -26.24 44.45
N SER A 8 -14.92 -26.57 45.75
CA SER A 8 -14.04 -25.90 46.72
C SER A 8 -12.54 -26.06 46.43
N ARG A 9 -12.15 -27.15 45.77
CA ARG A 9 -10.77 -27.43 45.41
C ARG A 9 -10.29 -26.67 44.17
N HIS A 10 -11.18 -26.46 43.19
CA HIS A 10 -10.80 -25.95 41.86
C HIS A 10 -11.38 -24.58 41.51
N GLN A 11 -12.28 -24.02 42.33
CA GLN A 11 -12.89 -22.71 42.09
C GLN A 11 -11.83 -21.60 41.92
N ALA A 12 -10.81 -21.59 42.77
CA ALA A 12 -9.73 -20.61 42.69
C ALA A 12 -8.95 -20.67 41.35
N ASP A 13 -8.79 -21.88 40.79
CA ASP A 13 -8.14 -22.06 39.49
C ASP A 13 -9.03 -21.49 38.36
N TRP A 14 -10.34 -21.71 38.45
CA TRP A 14 -11.30 -21.21 37.46
C TRP A 14 -11.43 -19.68 37.50
N ASP A 15 -11.47 -19.09 38.69
CA ASP A 15 -11.54 -17.64 38.87
C ASP A 15 -10.25 -16.95 38.36
N ALA A 16 -9.09 -17.55 38.63
CA ALA A 16 -7.81 -17.05 38.12
C ALA A 16 -7.74 -17.12 36.59
N PHE A 17 -8.22 -18.21 35.99
CA PHE A 17 -8.30 -18.35 34.54
C PHE A 17 -9.28 -17.32 33.92
N ALA A 18 -10.44 -17.11 34.56
CA ALA A 18 -11.42 -16.11 34.12
C ALA A 18 -10.83 -14.69 34.14
N ALA A 19 -10.11 -14.31 35.20
CA ALA A 19 -9.45 -13.00 35.31
C ALA A 19 -8.35 -12.82 34.24
N GLN A 20 -7.56 -13.86 34.00
CA GLN A 20 -6.54 -13.86 32.94
C GLN A 20 -7.18 -13.68 31.56
N LEU A 21 -8.32 -14.32 31.35
CA LEU A 21 -9.05 -14.29 30.10
C LEU A 21 -9.71 -12.92 29.85
N ASP A 22 -10.28 -12.28 30.88
CA ASP A 22 -10.77 -10.90 30.82
C ASP A 22 -9.65 -9.91 30.46
N ALA A 23 -8.44 -10.10 30.97
CA ALA A 23 -7.28 -9.26 30.65
C ALA A 23 -6.82 -9.43 29.18
N LEU A 24 -6.85 -10.66 28.66
CA LEU A 24 -6.53 -10.99 27.27
C LEU A 24 -7.58 -10.43 26.29
N GLU A 25 -8.85 -10.54 26.64
CA GLU A 25 -9.97 -10.00 25.86
C GLU A 25 -9.92 -8.48 25.74
N ARG A 26 -9.59 -7.78 26.85
CA ARG A 26 -9.42 -6.32 26.89
C ARG A 26 -8.13 -5.81 26.24
N GLY A 27 -7.30 -6.70 25.69
CA GLY A 27 -6.07 -6.34 24.98
C GLY A 27 -4.93 -5.83 25.88
N LYS A 28 -5.04 -5.97 27.20
CA LYS A 28 -4.06 -5.46 28.18
C LYS A 28 -2.94 -6.44 28.52
N ALA A 29 -3.10 -7.72 28.20
CA ALA A 29 -2.07 -8.72 28.45
C ALA A 29 -1.11 -8.82 27.26
N GLU A 30 0.11 -8.30 27.45
CA GLU A 30 1.27 -8.59 26.60
C GLU A 30 1.54 -10.09 26.55
N ALA A 31 2.15 -10.51 25.44
CA ALA A 31 2.40 -11.88 25.00
C ALA A 31 3.25 -12.78 25.94
N GLN A 32 3.41 -12.41 27.21
CA GLN A 32 4.31 -13.04 28.17
C GLN A 32 3.66 -14.16 29.02
N ALA A 33 2.38 -14.46 28.82
CA ALA A 33 1.67 -15.51 29.56
C ALA A 33 1.33 -16.78 28.73
N GLY A 34 1.87 -16.94 27.52
CA GLY A 34 1.46 -18.00 26.59
C GLY A 34 1.68 -19.43 27.11
N SER A 35 2.78 -19.70 27.83
CA SER A 35 3.08 -21.04 28.36
C SER A 35 2.16 -21.43 29.53
N ARG A 36 1.87 -20.48 30.43
CA ARG A 36 1.01 -20.70 31.60
C ARG A 36 -0.47 -20.79 31.20
N PHE A 37 -0.91 -19.94 30.27
CA PHE A 37 -2.27 -19.99 29.72
C PHE A 37 -2.61 -21.34 29.09
N ALA A 38 -1.68 -21.93 28.32
CA ALA A 38 -1.88 -23.24 27.70
C ALA A 38 -2.03 -24.37 28.73
N ALA A 39 -1.25 -24.33 29.81
CA ALA A 39 -1.33 -25.31 30.89
C ALA A 39 -2.63 -25.17 31.68
N ASP A 40 -3.06 -23.95 31.97
CA ASP A 40 -4.28 -23.67 32.72
C ASP A 40 -5.54 -23.97 31.88
N TYR A 41 -5.51 -23.70 30.59
CA TYR A 41 -6.55 -24.12 29.64
C TYR A 41 -6.70 -25.65 29.58
N ARG A 42 -5.59 -26.40 29.49
CA ARG A 42 -5.65 -27.88 29.53
C ARG A 42 -6.24 -28.40 30.83
N ARG A 43 -5.88 -27.80 31.98
CA ARG A 43 -6.45 -28.15 33.29
C ARG A 43 -7.95 -27.88 33.33
N LEU A 44 -8.40 -26.75 32.80
CA LEU A 44 -9.83 -26.44 32.69
C LEU A 44 -10.58 -27.50 31.85
N CYS A 45 -10.04 -27.90 30.70
CA CYS A 45 -10.63 -28.96 29.88
C CYS A 45 -10.68 -30.30 30.60
N GLN A 46 -9.67 -30.64 31.40
CA GLN A 46 -9.68 -31.84 32.26
C GLN A 46 -10.77 -31.76 33.33
N HIS A 47 -10.95 -30.59 33.95
CA HIS A 47 -12.01 -30.37 34.95
C HIS A 47 -13.40 -30.47 34.33
N LEU A 48 -13.61 -29.93 33.12
CA LEU A 48 -14.85 -30.05 32.36
C LEU A 48 -15.17 -31.52 32.05
N ALA A 49 -14.23 -32.25 31.44
CA ALA A 49 -14.42 -33.67 31.10
C ALA A 49 -14.70 -34.53 32.35
N LEU A 50 -14.06 -34.22 33.48
CA LEU A 50 -14.29 -34.91 34.75
C LEU A 50 -15.67 -34.60 35.35
N ALA A 51 -16.15 -33.36 35.21
CA ALA A 51 -17.47 -32.95 35.66
C ALA A 51 -18.59 -33.62 34.83
N GLU A 52 -18.42 -33.67 33.51
CA GLU A 52 -19.32 -34.38 32.58
C GLU A 52 -19.36 -35.89 32.88
N ALA A 53 -18.20 -36.53 32.99
CA ALA A 53 -18.11 -37.98 33.23
C ALA A 53 -18.73 -38.40 34.58
N ARG A 54 -18.78 -37.49 35.56
CA ARG A 54 -19.38 -37.74 36.88
C ARG A 54 -20.83 -37.30 36.99
N GLY A 55 -21.41 -36.70 35.95
CA GLY A 55 -22.79 -36.22 35.96
C GLY A 55 -23.03 -35.17 37.05
N TYR A 56 -22.08 -34.25 37.25
CA TYR A 56 -22.31 -33.09 38.14
C TYR A 56 -23.40 -32.18 37.59
N SER A 57 -23.89 -31.24 38.42
CA SER A 57 -25.00 -30.37 38.05
C SER A 57 -24.75 -29.63 36.73
N SER A 58 -25.81 -29.44 35.94
CA SER A 58 -25.75 -28.73 34.65
C SER A 58 -25.14 -27.33 34.77
N HIS A 59 -25.41 -26.63 35.88
CA HIS A 59 -24.87 -25.29 36.14
C HIS A 59 -23.34 -25.24 36.14
N LEU A 60 -22.70 -26.20 36.82
CA LEU A 60 -21.23 -26.29 36.88
C LEU A 60 -20.65 -26.62 35.50
N ILE A 61 -21.27 -27.56 34.78
CA ILE A 61 -20.82 -27.96 33.44
C ILE A 61 -20.90 -26.77 32.48
N GLU A 62 -22.01 -26.03 32.47
CA GLU A 62 -22.20 -24.84 31.65
C GLU A 62 -21.15 -23.76 31.94
N GLN A 63 -20.86 -23.51 33.23
CA GLN A 63 -19.84 -22.54 33.63
C GLN A 63 -18.45 -22.91 33.09
N LEU A 64 -18.02 -24.16 33.27
CA LEU A 64 -16.72 -24.65 32.79
C LEU A 64 -16.65 -24.66 31.26
N GLN A 65 -17.75 -25.02 30.60
CA GLN A 65 -17.87 -25.02 29.14
C GLN A 65 -17.75 -23.59 28.57
N GLN A 66 -18.39 -22.59 29.19
CA GLN A 66 -18.25 -21.20 28.79
C GLN A 66 -16.80 -20.70 28.90
N LEU A 67 -16.13 -21.00 30.01
CA LEU A 67 -14.70 -20.66 30.19
C LEU A 67 -13.82 -21.37 29.15
N ALA A 68 -14.09 -22.64 28.85
CA ALA A 68 -13.34 -23.40 27.87
C ALA A 68 -13.53 -22.87 26.45
N MET A 69 -14.75 -22.47 26.07
CA MET A 69 -15.03 -21.85 24.77
C MET A 69 -14.31 -20.51 24.61
N ARG A 70 -14.40 -19.63 25.61
CA ARG A 70 -13.69 -18.34 25.57
C ARG A 70 -12.17 -18.56 25.51
N GLY A 71 -11.66 -19.53 26.29
CA GLY A 71 -10.25 -19.92 26.28
C GLY A 71 -9.77 -20.39 24.91
N HIS A 72 -10.58 -21.23 24.25
CA HIS A 72 -10.32 -21.71 22.89
C HIS A 72 -10.24 -20.56 21.88
N GLN A 73 -11.16 -19.60 21.94
CA GLN A 73 -11.16 -18.42 21.06
C GLN A 73 -9.90 -17.58 21.22
N GLN A 74 -9.41 -17.38 22.45
CA GLN A 74 -8.14 -16.67 22.66
C GLN A 74 -6.92 -17.49 22.21
N PHE A 75 -6.94 -18.81 22.42
CA PHE A 75 -5.85 -19.69 22.04
C PHE A 75 -5.62 -19.71 20.51
N TYR A 76 -6.70 -19.69 19.74
CA TYR A 76 -6.67 -19.70 18.28
C TYR A 76 -6.84 -18.31 17.65
N ARG A 77 -6.79 -17.23 18.45
CA ARG A 77 -6.89 -15.86 17.94
C ARG A 77 -5.68 -15.54 17.06
N HIS A 78 -5.88 -15.61 15.75
CA HIS A 78 -4.90 -15.19 14.75
C HIS A 78 -4.73 -13.66 14.83
N ARG A 79 -3.84 -13.18 15.70
CA ARG A 79 -3.37 -11.79 15.66
C ARG A 79 -2.34 -11.65 14.53
N SER A 80 -2.76 -11.79 13.27
CA SER A 80 -1.95 -11.24 12.19
C SER A 80 -2.05 -9.72 12.33
N HIS A 81 -0.99 -9.10 12.88
CA HIS A 81 -0.90 -7.65 12.91
C HIS A 81 -0.64 -7.16 11.48
N LEU A 82 -1.66 -7.20 10.62
CA LEU A 82 -1.58 -6.78 9.22
C LEU A 82 -0.98 -5.36 9.12
N GLY A 83 -1.38 -4.45 10.01
CA GLY A 83 -0.79 -3.11 10.09
C GLY A 83 0.71 -3.12 10.40
N ALA A 84 1.15 -3.91 11.39
CA ALA A 84 2.57 -4.00 11.72
C ALA A 84 3.39 -4.70 10.62
N GLN A 85 2.79 -5.65 9.90
CA GLN A 85 3.39 -6.29 8.73
C GLN A 85 3.52 -5.31 7.56
N LEU A 86 2.49 -4.50 7.30
CA LEU A 86 2.50 -3.47 6.26
C LEU A 86 3.57 -2.41 6.53
N VAL A 87 3.66 -1.90 7.77
CA VAL A 87 4.70 -0.95 8.18
C VAL A 87 6.10 -1.56 8.01
N ARG A 88 6.32 -2.79 8.49
CA ARG A 88 7.61 -3.49 8.28
C ARG A 88 7.93 -3.69 6.80
N PHE A 89 6.93 -3.99 5.98
CA PHE A 89 7.13 -4.11 4.54
C PHE A 89 7.48 -2.76 3.92
N LEU A 90 6.72 -1.70 4.18
CA LEU A 90 6.96 -0.38 3.60
C LEU A 90 8.35 0.17 3.95
N PHE A 91 8.79 0.06 5.21
CA PHE A 91 10.07 0.62 5.65
C PHE A 91 11.27 -0.32 5.46
N GLY A 92 11.05 -1.63 5.41
CA GLY A 92 12.14 -2.62 5.32
C GLY A 92 12.04 -3.53 4.11
N GLY A 93 10.88 -4.14 3.89
CA GLY A 93 10.66 -5.12 2.80
C GLY A 93 10.74 -4.52 1.40
N PHE A 94 10.06 -3.41 1.17
CA PHE A 94 9.97 -2.74 -0.13
C PHE A 94 11.33 -2.18 -0.59
N PRO A 95 12.08 -1.40 0.22
CA PRO A 95 13.41 -0.95 -0.18
C PRO A 95 14.39 -2.11 -0.42
N ARG A 96 14.27 -3.20 0.34
CA ARG A 96 15.08 -4.41 0.12
C ARG A 96 14.72 -5.09 -1.20
N LEU A 97 13.44 -5.18 -1.53
CA LEU A 97 12.96 -5.75 -2.80
C LEU A 97 13.45 -4.93 -4.00
N VAL A 98 13.33 -3.59 -3.93
CA VAL A 98 13.84 -2.69 -4.98
C VAL A 98 15.34 -2.90 -5.23
N ARG A 99 16.15 -3.05 -4.18
CA ARG A 99 17.58 -3.34 -4.31
C ARG A 99 17.87 -4.73 -4.87
N ASN A 100 17.10 -5.74 -4.47
CA ASN A 100 17.25 -7.09 -5.00
C ASN A 100 16.92 -7.14 -6.50
N GLU A 101 15.92 -6.37 -6.93
CA GLU A 101 15.43 -6.30 -8.31
C GLU A 101 16.00 -5.11 -9.09
N TRP A 102 17.19 -4.63 -8.71
CA TRP A 102 17.79 -3.41 -9.25
C TRP A 102 17.92 -3.43 -10.78
N ARG A 103 18.11 -4.60 -11.40
CA ARG A 103 18.21 -4.72 -12.87
C ARG A 103 16.92 -4.32 -13.56
N SER A 104 15.78 -4.84 -13.09
CA SER A 104 14.47 -4.48 -13.62
C SER A 104 14.15 -3.01 -13.38
N VAL A 105 14.52 -2.49 -12.22
CA VAL A 105 14.40 -1.07 -11.89
C VAL A 105 15.24 -0.21 -12.84
N CYS A 106 16.52 -0.54 -13.03
CA CYS A 106 17.41 0.18 -13.93
C CYS A 106 16.92 0.16 -15.38
N VAL A 107 16.44 -0.98 -15.89
CA VAL A 107 15.88 -1.06 -17.24
C VAL A 107 14.64 -0.17 -17.36
N ALA A 108 13.70 -0.26 -16.41
CA ALA A 108 12.50 0.57 -16.43
C ALA A 108 12.81 2.07 -16.31
N SER A 109 13.74 2.44 -15.43
CA SER A 109 14.21 3.81 -15.28
C SER A 109 14.90 4.31 -16.54
N LEU A 110 15.75 3.50 -17.18
CA LEU A 110 16.43 3.89 -18.42
C LEU A 110 15.44 4.10 -19.57
N LEU A 111 14.45 3.22 -19.70
CA LEU A 111 13.41 3.34 -20.72
C LEU A 111 12.59 4.61 -20.52
N PHE A 112 12.17 4.89 -19.29
CA PHE A 112 11.33 6.03 -18.97
C PHE A 112 12.10 7.36 -18.98
N PHE A 113 13.17 7.49 -18.19
CA PHE A 113 13.94 8.73 -18.12
C PHE A 113 14.77 8.96 -19.38
N GLY A 114 15.22 7.88 -20.04
CA GLY A 114 15.93 7.98 -21.31
C GLY A 114 15.04 8.50 -22.44
N SER A 115 13.82 7.98 -22.57
CA SER A 115 12.88 8.51 -23.58
C SER A 115 12.44 9.94 -23.25
N LEU A 116 12.25 10.27 -21.97
CA LEU A 116 11.96 11.62 -21.50
C LEU A 116 13.08 12.60 -21.85
N ALA A 117 14.32 12.29 -21.46
CA ALA A 117 15.46 13.17 -21.73
C ALA A 117 15.73 13.30 -23.23
N LEU A 118 15.62 12.20 -23.98
CA LEU A 118 15.76 12.20 -25.43
C LEU A 118 14.72 13.11 -26.08
N MET A 119 13.44 12.90 -25.77
CA MET A 119 12.36 13.67 -26.39
C MET A 119 12.40 15.14 -25.95
N GLY A 120 12.70 15.43 -24.68
CA GLY A 120 12.85 16.81 -24.21
C GLY A 120 14.02 17.55 -24.84
N GLY A 121 15.16 16.87 -25.05
CA GLY A 121 16.26 17.43 -25.82
C GLY A 121 15.89 17.68 -27.28
N LEU A 122 15.19 16.73 -27.89
CA LEU A 122 14.73 16.82 -29.28
C LEU A 122 13.72 17.95 -29.48
N THR A 123 12.69 18.10 -28.64
CA THR A 123 11.72 19.19 -28.77
C THR A 123 12.31 20.55 -28.41
N TYR A 124 13.30 20.59 -27.51
CA TYR A 124 14.02 21.83 -27.25
C TYR A 124 14.83 22.31 -28.48
N LEU A 125 15.51 21.39 -29.17
CA LEU A 125 16.31 21.72 -30.36
C LEU A 125 15.45 21.91 -31.63
N TYR A 126 14.39 21.11 -31.78
CA TYR A 126 13.49 21.08 -32.93
C TYR A 126 12.04 21.19 -32.43
N PRO A 127 11.50 22.43 -32.26
CA PRO A 127 10.19 22.66 -31.65
C PRO A 127 9.05 21.89 -32.33
N GLU A 128 9.10 21.75 -33.66
CA GLU A 128 8.07 21.06 -34.45
C GLU A 128 7.88 19.58 -34.06
N LEU A 129 8.87 18.96 -33.41
CA LEU A 129 8.77 17.57 -32.96
C LEU A 129 7.71 17.36 -31.89
N ILE A 130 7.26 18.39 -31.17
CA ILE A 130 6.14 18.23 -30.23
C ILE A 130 4.87 17.75 -30.96
N TYR A 131 4.63 18.24 -32.18
CA TYR A 131 3.45 17.90 -32.98
C TYR A 131 3.48 16.47 -33.54
N SER A 132 4.57 15.73 -33.35
CA SER A 132 4.63 14.30 -33.65
C SER A 132 3.93 13.43 -32.59
N LEU A 133 3.69 13.99 -31.40
CA LEU A 133 3.15 13.29 -30.23
C LEU A 133 1.92 13.97 -29.64
N VAL A 134 1.86 15.31 -29.71
CA VAL A 134 0.84 16.13 -29.06
C VAL A 134 0.11 16.97 -30.13
N SER A 135 -1.22 16.99 -30.11
CA SER A 135 -1.96 17.78 -31.11
C SER A 135 -1.76 19.29 -30.91
N PRO A 136 -1.88 20.12 -31.97
CA PRO A 136 -1.76 21.58 -31.84
C PRO A 136 -2.72 22.18 -30.80
N GLU A 137 -3.92 21.62 -30.67
CA GLU A 137 -4.91 22.04 -29.68
C GLU A 137 -4.41 21.78 -28.26
N GLN A 138 -3.88 20.57 -28.01
CA GLN A 138 -3.35 20.18 -26.71
C GLN A 138 -2.11 21.00 -26.32
N VAL A 139 -1.22 21.30 -27.28
CA VAL A 139 -0.08 22.20 -27.05
C VAL A 139 -0.58 23.58 -26.62
N GLY A 140 -1.58 24.14 -27.31
CA GLY A 140 -2.16 25.43 -26.94
C GLY A 140 -2.83 25.44 -25.56
N GLU A 141 -3.46 24.34 -25.15
CA GLU A 141 -3.99 24.19 -23.78
C GLU A 141 -2.88 24.17 -22.73
N MET A 142 -1.77 23.47 -23.00
CA MET A 142 -0.62 23.41 -22.11
C MET A 142 0.09 24.76 -21.99
N GLU A 143 0.27 25.47 -23.10
CA GLU A 143 0.82 26.83 -23.08
C GLU A 143 -0.04 27.75 -22.22
N LYS A 144 -1.37 27.75 -22.42
CA LYS A 144 -2.30 28.50 -21.56
C LYS A 144 -2.27 28.06 -20.09
N MET A 145 -1.94 26.79 -19.82
CA MET A 145 -1.83 26.29 -18.44
C MET A 145 -0.61 26.87 -17.73
N TYR A 146 0.52 27.00 -18.42
CA TYR A 146 1.80 27.40 -17.86
C TYR A 146 2.24 28.83 -18.20
N ASP A 147 1.40 29.61 -18.89
CA ASP A 147 1.67 30.99 -19.27
C ASP A 147 2.05 31.85 -18.04
N PRO A 148 3.28 32.41 -18.00
CA PRO A 148 3.73 33.29 -16.92
C PRO A 148 2.88 34.56 -16.77
N ASP A 149 2.33 35.09 -17.86
CA ASP A 149 1.55 36.33 -17.87
C ASP A 149 0.10 36.11 -17.41
N ALA A 150 -0.39 34.87 -17.47
CA ALA A 150 -1.68 34.48 -16.89
C ALA A 150 -1.75 34.69 -15.37
N ARG A 151 -0.60 34.91 -14.69
CA ARG A 151 -0.54 35.26 -13.26
C ARG A 151 -1.11 36.65 -12.93
N ARG A 152 -1.31 37.55 -13.90
CA ARG A 152 -1.89 38.89 -13.64
C ARG A 152 -3.42 38.92 -13.63
N LEU A 153 -4.08 37.84 -14.04
CA LEU A 153 -5.55 37.71 -14.04
C LEU A 153 -5.96 36.41 -13.33
N GLY A 154 -6.01 36.44 -11.99
CA GLY A 154 -6.89 35.58 -11.19
C GLY A 154 -6.47 34.15 -10.82
N ARG A 155 -5.46 33.52 -11.42
CA ARG A 155 -5.32 32.04 -11.27
C ARG A 155 -4.74 31.51 -9.95
N PHE A 156 -4.00 32.30 -9.17
CA PHE A 156 -3.51 31.93 -7.83
C PHE A 156 -4.22 32.67 -6.68
N GLY A 157 -5.06 33.68 -6.99
CA GLY A 157 -5.80 34.46 -6.01
C GLY A 157 -7.28 34.09 -5.89
N GLU A 158 -7.87 33.45 -6.92
CA GLU A 158 -9.32 33.19 -7.03
C GLU A 158 -9.68 31.71 -7.23
N ARG A 159 -8.75 30.77 -7.04
CA ARG A 159 -9.12 29.35 -6.99
C ARG A 159 -9.74 29.06 -5.64
N ASP A 160 -11.04 28.74 -5.67
CA ASP A 160 -11.74 28.24 -4.49
C ASP A 160 -11.07 26.94 -4.04
N ALA A 161 -10.83 26.77 -2.74
CA ALA A 161 -10.06 25.65 -2.22
C ALA A 161 -10.66 24.28 -2.64
N GLY A 162 -11.96 24.23 -2.96
CA GLY A 162 -12.64 23.06 -3.50
C GLY A 162 -12.15 22.61 -4.88
N ASP A 163 -11.81 23.54 -5.79
CA ASP A 163 -11.32 23.21 -7.13
C ASP A 163 -9.93 22.57 -7.10
N ASP A 164 -9.08 23.00 -6.15
CA ASP A 164 -7.77 22.42 -5.94
C ASP A 164 -7.83 20.98 -5.39
N TRP A 165 -8.78 20.68 -4.49
CA TRP A 165 -9.00 19.32 -3.99
C TRP A 165 -9.51 18.36 -5.07
N VAL A 166 -10.42 18.82 -5.93
CA VAL A 166 -10.95 18.01 -7.04
C VAL A 166 -9.86 17.71 -8.07
N MET A 167 -9.09 18.72 -8.46
CA MET A 167 -7.94 18.54 -9.37
C MET A 167 -6.89 17.62 -8.78
N PHE A 168 -6.56 17.78 -7.50
CA PHE A 168 -5.62 16.90 -6.80
C PHE A 168 -6.08 15.44 -6.83
N GLY A 169 -7.36 15.18 -6.50
CA GLY A 169 -7.95 13.83 -6.58
C GLY A 169 -7.92 13.26 -8.00
N PHE A 170 -8.20 14.09 -9.00
CA PHE A 170 -8.12 13.71 -10.41
C PHE A 170 -6.70 13.31 -10.82
N TYR A 171 -5.68 14.10 -10.50
CA TYR A 171 -4.29 13.78 -10.83
C TYR A 171 -3.80 12.50 -10.13
N ILE A 172 -4.17 12.30 -8.86
CA ILE A 172 -3.86 11.05 -8.15
C ILE A 172 -4.49 9.86 -8.86
N MET A 173 -5.78 9.93 -9.18
CA MET A 173 -6.48 8.84 -9.86
C MET A 173 -5.85 8.53 -11.22
N ASN A 174 -5.50 9.57 -11.99
CA ASN A 174 -4.86 9.44 -13.28
C ASN A 174 -3.47 8.77 -13.16
N ASN A 175 -2.62 9.27 -12.27
CA ASN A 175 -1.26 8.76 -12.09
C ASN A 175 -1.24 7.34 -11.54
N ILE A 176 -2.10 7.03 -10.56
CA ILE A 176 -2.28 5.66 -10.06
C ILE A 176 -2.84 4.75 -11.15
N GLY A 177 -3.79 5.24 -11.95
CA GLY A 177 -4.35 4.52 -13.10
C GLY A 177 -3.27 4.13 -14.09
N ILE A 178 -2.42 5.07 -14.51
CA ILE A 178 -1.29 4.83 -15.41
C ILE A 178 -0.29 3.85 -14.79
N ALA A 179 0.06 4.01 -13.51
CA ALA A 179 0.98 3.09 -12.83
C ALA A 179 0.41 1.67 -12.78
N PHE A 180 -0.89 1.53 -12.48
CA PHE A 180 -1.56 0.23 -12.44
C PHE A 180 -1.63 -0.41 -13.84
N GLN A 181 -1.97 0.36 -14.87
CA GLN A 181 -1.96 -0.11 -16.26
C GLN A 181 -0.56 -0.54 -16.70
N THR A 182 0.46 0.24 -16.36
CA THR A 182 1.87 -0.07 -16.64
C THR A 182 2.29 -1.38 -15.99
N PHE A 183 1.92 -1.60 -14.73
CA PHE A 183 2.18 -2.85 -14.01
C PHE A 183 1.39 -4.04 -14.60
N ALA A 184 0.07 -3.92 -14.69
CA ALA A 184 -0.83 -5.01 -15.06
C ALA A 184 -0.64 -5.48 -16.51
N SER A 185 -0.41 -4.53 -17.43
CA SER A 185 -0.09 -4.87 -18.83
C SER A 185 1.26 -5.57 -19.00
N GLY A 186 2.08 -5.64 -17.95
CA GLY A 186 3.24 -6.51 -17.86
C GLY A 186 2.91 -8.00 -18.01
N LEU A 187 1.66 -8.42 -17.76
CA LEU A 187 1.18 -9.77 -18.06
C LEU A 187 1.30 -10.13 -19.56
N LEU A 188 1.35 -9.14 -20.44
CA LEU A 188 1.61 -9.32 -21.87
C LEU A 188 3.12 -9.49 -22.14
N LEU A 189 3.76 -10.39 -21.39
CA LEU A 189 5.19 -10.69 -21.47
C LEU A 189 6.11 -9.45 -21.29
N GLY A 190 5.65 -8.45 -20.54
CA GLY A 190 6.36 -7.18 -20.32
C GLY A 190 6.19 -6.13 -21.43
N LEU A 191 5.56 -6.46 -22.56
CA LEU A 191 5.40 -5.52 -23.69
C LEU A 191 4.51 -4.32 -23.34
N GLY A 192 3.47 -4.54 -22.53
CA GLY A 192 2.61 -3.46 -22.07
C GLY A 192 3.37 -2.45 -21.20
N SER A 193 4.15 -2.92 -20.24
CA SER A 193 5.01 -2.06 -19.41
C SER A 193 6.02 -1.28 -20.25
N LEU A 194 6.63 -1.92 -21.26
CA LEU A 194 7.54 -1.25 -22.20
C LEU A 194 6.84 -0.09 -22.93
N PHE A 195 5.65 -0.35 -23.49
CA PHE A 195 4.86 0.66 -24.19
C PHE A 195 4.55 1.86 -23.29
N PHE A 196 4.00 1.62 -22.09
CA PHE A 196 3.62 2.72 -21.20
C PHE A 196 4.82 3.52 -20.69
N LEU A 197 5.96 2.88 -20.38
CA LEU A 197 7.17 3.59 -19.97
C LEU A 197 7.69 4.50 -21.09
N LEU A 198 7.78 3.98 -22.32
CA LEU A 198 8.25 4.75 -23.45
C LEU A 198 7.28 5.88 -23.79
N PHE A 199 5.99 5.58 -23.92
CA PHE A 199 4.97 6.56 -24.27
C PHE A 199 4.90 7.71 -23.25
N ASN A 200 4.82 7.41 -21.95
CA ASN A 200 4.77 8.46 -20.93
C ASN A 200 6.08 9.25 -20.88
N GLY A 201 7.23 8.60 -20.99
CA GLY A 201 8.50 9.31 -21.03
C GLY A 201 8.60 10.26 -22.23
N LEU A 202 8.25 9.79 -23.44
CA LEU A 202 8.20 10.63 -24.64
C LEU A 202 7.24 11.82 -24.48
N MET A 203 6.01 11.58 -24.00
CA MET A 203 5.01 12.65 -23.82
C MET A 203 5.48 13.71 -22.84
N ILE A 204 5.94 13.31 -21.65
CA ILE A 204 6.45 14.23 -20.62
C ILE A 204 7.68 14.98 -21.14
N GLY A 205 8.59 14.27 -21.82
CA GLY A 205 9.78 14.85 -22.42
C GLY A 205 9.43 15.92 -23.45
N ALA A 206 8.53 15.61 -24.39
CA ALA A 206 8.11 16.53 -25.44
C ALA A 206 7.59 17.86 -24.87
N VAL A 207 6.70 17.76 -23.88
CA VAL A 207 6.10 18.90 -23.17
C VAL A 207 7.15 19.69 -22.41
N ALA A 208 8.00 19.01 -21.64
CA ALA A 208 9.05 19.64 -20.85
C ALA A 208 10.03 20.42 -21.73
N GLY A 209 10.46 19.83 -22.85
CA GLY A 209 11.36 20.49 -23.80
C GLY A 209 10.72 21.69 -24.49
N HIS A 210 9.46 21.56 -24.92
CA HIS A 210 8.70 22.65 -25.55
C HIS A 210 8.46 23.84 -24.61
N LEU A 211 7.92 23.59 -23.41
CA LEU A 211 7.65 24.65 -22.43
C LEU A 211 8.95 25.34 -21.96
N THR A 212 10.03 24.58 -21.82
CA THR A 212 11.36 25.14 -21.54
C THR A 212 11.85 26.02 -22.70
N ARG A 213 11.58 25.63 -23.94
CA ARG A 213 12.05 26.32 -25.15
C ARG A 213 11.35 27.66 -25.38
N ILE A 214 10.06 27.75 -25.08
CA ILE A 214 9.25 28.98 -25.20
C ILE A 214 9.40 29.93 -23.99
N GLY A 215 10.21 29.55 -22.99
CA GLY A 215 10.53 30.40 -21.83
C GLY A 215 9.62 30.21 -20.61
N TYR A 216 8.78 29.17 -20.58
CA TYR A 216 7.85 28.90 -19.46
C TYR A 216 8.51 28.05 -18.35
N SER A 217 9.83 28.07 -18.26
CA SER A 217 10.61 27.24 -17.35
C SER A 217 10.26 27.47 -15.88
N GLU A 218 10.08 28.72 -15.46
CA GLU A 218 9.82 29.04 -14.05
C GLU A 218 8.46 28.49 -13.59
N THR A 219 7.41 28.65 -14.38
CA THR A 219 6.06 28.17 -14.06
C THR A 219 6.00 26.64 -14.12
N PHE A 220 6.54 26.04 -15.18
CA PHE A 220 6.50 24.60 -15.38
C PHE A 220 7.36 23.84 -14.36
N TRP A 221 8.65 24.17 -14.22
CA TRP A 221 9.54 23.40 -13.34
C TRP A 221 9.23 23.60 -11.85
N SER A 222 8.72 24.78 -11.44
CA SER A 222 8.26 24.97 -10.06
C SER A 222 7.07 24.08 -9.73
N PHE A 223 6.18 23.84 -10.70
CA PHE A 223 5.08 22.90 -10.54
C PHE A 223 5.60 21.46 -10.48
N VAL A 224 6.41 21.04 -11.47
CA VAL A 224 6.94 19.66 -11.58
C VAL A 224 7.75 19.25 -10.35
N VAL A 225 8.59 20.13 -9.79
CA VAL A 225 9.40 19.79 -8.61
C VAL A 225 8.55 19.42 -7.38
N GLY A 226 7.32 19.94 -7.28
CA GLY A 226 6.42 19.68 -6.13
C GLY A 226 5.93 18.23 -6.03
N HIS A 227 5.89 17.49 -7.14
CA HIS A 227 5.32 16.13 -7.18
C HIS A 227 6.12 15.13 -8.03
N GLY A 228 6.86 15.61 -9.04
CA GLY A 228 7.53 14.79 -10.04
C GLY A 228 8.50 13.76 -9.45
N ALA A 229 9.17 14.06 -8.33
CA ALA A 229 10.04 13.08 -7.68
C ALA A 229 9.31 11.80 -7.27
N PHE A 230 8.08 11.91 -6.75
CA PHE A 230 7.27 10.75 -6.35
C PHE A 230 6.60 10.09 -7.55
N GLU A 231 6.05 10.88 -8.47
CA GLU A 231 5.25 10.36 -9.58
C GLU A 231 6.11 9.68 -10.66
N LEU A 232 7.20 10.32 -11.06
CA LEU A 232 8.12 9.80 -12.08
C LEU A 232 8.86 8.55 -11.58
N THR A 233 9.18 8.48 -10.28
CA THR A 233 9.76 7.26 -9.70
C THR A 233 8.72 6.16 -9.55
N ALA A 234 7.47 6.48 -9.23
CA ALA A 234 6.38 5.51 -9.11
C ALA A 234 6.10 4.79 -10.43
N ILE A 235 6.01 5.50 -11.57
CA ILE A 235 5.80 4.85 -12.86
C ILE A 235 6.97 3.96 -13.28
N ALA A 236 8.22 4.38 -13.01
CA ALA A 236 9.40 3.56 -13.27
C ALA A 236 9.39 2.27 -12.43
N LEU A 237 9.02 2.35 -11.15
CA LEU A 237 8.89 1.17 -10.27
C LEU A 237 7.71 0.27 -10.69
N ALA A 238 6.59 0.85 -11.13
CA ALA A 238 5.47 0.09 -11.66
C ALA A 238 5.84 -0.68 -12.94
N GLY A 239 6.61 -0.06 -13.83
CA GLY A 239 7.17 -0.71 -15.02
C GLY A 239 8.16 -1.82 -14.68
N ALA A 240 9.04 -1.62 -13.69
CA ALA A 240 9.94 -2.66 -13.21
C ALA A 240 9.18 -3.88 -12.67
N ALA A 241 8.12 -3.64 -11.89
CA ALA A 241 7.24 -4.69 -11.39
C ALA A 241 6.49 -5.40 -12.54
N GLY A 242 6.04 -4.65 -13.56
CA GLY A 242 5.39 -5.22 -14.75
C GLY A 242 6.33 -6.10 -15.58
N PHE A 243 7.60 -5.71 -15.75
CA PHE A 243 8.61 -6.58 -16.37
C PHE A 243 8.86 -7.86 -15.59
N LYS A 244 8.91 -7.78 -14.25
CA LYS A 244 9.03 -8.97 -13.39
C LYS A 244 7.82 -9.89 -13.52
N LEU A 245 6.63 -9.31 -13.63
CA LEU A 245 5.39 -10.06 -13.84
C LEU A 245 5.42 -10.79 -15.19
N GLY A 246 5.83 -10.12 -16.27
CA GLY A 246 5.98 -10.73 -17.59
C GLY A 246 7.06 -11.81 -17.62
N TRP A 247 8.20 -11.57 -16.98
CA TRP A 247 9.28 -12.56 -16.89
C TRP A 247 8.86 -13.82 -16.13
N ALA A 248 8.08 -13.68 -15.06
CA ALA A 248 7.58 -14.80 -14.27
C ALA A 248 6.61 -15.71 -15.05
N LEU A 249 6.04 -15.24 -16.17
CA LEU A 249 5.23 -16.07 -17.07
C LEU A 249 6.07 -16.88 -18.07
N LEU A 250 7.32 -16.47 -18.30
CA LEU A 250 8.23 -17.11 -19.26
C LEU A 250 9.19 -18.11 -18.60
N ALA A 251 9.46 -17.95 -17.30
CA ALA A 251 10.40 -18.75 -16.52
C ALA A 251 9.74 -19.98 -15.89
#